data_AF-A0A3M3XG36-F1
#
_entry.id   AF-A0A3M3XG36-F1
#
_cell.length_a   1.000
_cell.length_b   1.000
_cell.length_c   1.000
_cell.angle_alpha   90.00
_cell.angle_beta   90.00
_cell.angle_gamma   90.00
#
_symmetry.space_group_name_H-M   'P 1'
#
loop_
_entity.id
_entity.type
_entity.pdbx_description
1 polymer ?
#
loop_
_entity_poly.entity_id
_entity_poly.type
_entity_poly.pdbx_seq_one_letter_code
_entity_poly.pdbx_strand_id
1 'polypeptide(L)'
;MRIHSLSPLAMAALEQARSQLGLTPVHKHHVWSEAEERTLIARYPDEPTHVLAAELGLSVYQVYAKAKRLGLSKSTEFLRSSLCGRLDGKLGAEFRFPKGFVPWNKGLKGLPSSGRMTQTQFKAGNKPGNWLPVGSLRTTPDGYQQKKITDTGYPPVDWKAVHVLLWEEHHGPVPLNMCVCFKDGNKAHIALNNLELLTRAERMRRNTIHRYPEELKSAIRAIGKLIRTIREVENEEQD
;
A
#
# COMPACT_ATOMS: atom_id res chain seq x y z
N MET A 1 -49.54 35.46 0.88
CA MET A 1 -49.40 34.01 0.67
C MET A 1 -48.43 33.47 1.71
N ARG A 2 -48.87 32.57 2.60
CA ARG A 2 -47.99 31.94 3.61
C ARG A 2 -47.22 30.82 2.92
N ILE A 3 -45.89 30.91 2.93
CA ILE A 3 -45.01 29.84 2.46
C ILE A 3 -44.99 28.81 3.59
N HIS A 4 -45.64 27.66 3.40
CA HIS A 4 -45.61 26.57 4.37
C HIS A 4 -44.25 25.87 4.30
N SER A 5 -43.44 26.00 5.35
CA SER A 5 -42.22 25.21 5.52
C SER A 5 -42.57 23.78 5.94
N LEU A 6 -41.96 22.78 5.32
CA LEU A 6 -42.10 21.37 5.68
C LEU A 6 -41.66 21.13 7.14
N SER A 7 -42.30 20.18 7.83
CA SER A 7 -41.87 19.77 9.16
C SER A 7 -40.50 19.08 9.11
N PRO A 8 -39.70 19.09 10.21
CA PRO A 8 -38.38 18.46 10.23
C PRO A 8 -38.40 16.97 9.87
N LEU A 9 -39.45 16.26 10.28
CA LEU A 9 -39.65 14.85 9.94
C LEU A 9 -39.94 14.64 8.45
N ALA A 10 -40.78 15.50 7.86
CA ALA A 10 -41.08 15.46 6.43
C ALA A 10 -39.84 15.79 5.58
N MET A 11 -38.99 16.72 6.05
CA MET A 11 -37.71 17.03 5.41
C MET A 11 -36.74 15.84 5.44
N ALA A 12 -36.59 15.17 6.59
CA ALA A 12 -35.72 14.01 6.72
C ALA A 12 -36.17 12.82 5.84
N ALA A 13 -37.48 12.56 5.77
CA ALA A 13 -38.03 11.53 4.88
C ALA A 13 -37.81 11.86 3.39
N LEU A 14 -37.94 13.14 3.01
CA LEU A 14 -37.66 13.62 1.67
C LEU A 14 -36.17 13.45 1.29
N GLU A 15 -35.25 13.75 2.20
CA GLU A 15 -33.80 13.55 2.00
C GLU A 15 -33.43 12.08 1.85
N GLN A 16 -34.02 11.21 2.67
CA GLN A 16 -33.79 9.77 2.60
C GLN A 16 -34.30 9.18 1.27
N ALA A 17 -35.48 9.61 0.80
CA ALA A 17 -36.03 9.20 -0.49
C ALA A 17 -35.17 9.70 -1.67
N ARG A 18 -34.68 10.94 -1.61
CA ARG A 18 -33.74 11.50 -2.60
C ARG A 18 -32.43 10.72 -2.67
N SER A 19 -31.89 10.31 -1.52
CA SER A 19 -30.68 9.49 -1.45
C SER A 19 -30.88 8.11 -2.07
N GLN A 20 -32.02 7.45 -1.84
CA GLN A 20 -32.31 6.14 -2.43
C GLN A 20 -32.51 6.20 -3.95
N LEU A 21 -33.06 7.30 -4.44
CA LEU A 21 -33.29 7.53 -5.87
C LEU A 21 -32.05 8.10 -6.61
N GLY A 22 -30.92 8.29 -5.91
CA GLY A 22 -29.72 8.92 -6.49
C GLY A 22 -29.90 10.40 -6.84
N LEU A 23 -31.03 11.00 -6.50
CA LEU A 23 -31.37 12.41 -6.70
C LEU A 23 -30.76 13.27 -5.60
N THR A 24 -29.46 13.09 -5.35
CA THR A 24 -28.72 13.95 -4.42
C THR A 24 -28.73 15.38 -4.98
N PRO A 25 -28.96 16.40 -4.14
CA PRO A 25 -28.84 17.77 -4.61
C PRO A 25 -27.42 17.96 -5.14
N VAL A 26 -27.31 18.36 -6.42
CA VAL A 26 -26.02 18.68 -7.03
C VAL A 26 -25.36 19.73 -6.15
N HIS A 27 -24.22 19.39 -5.56
CA HIS A 27 -23.43 20.34 -4.79
C HIS A 27 -23.07 21.49 -5.71
N LYS A 28 -23.72 22.65 -5.52
CA LYS A 28 -23.38 23.85 -6.29
C LYS A 28 -21.96 24.25 -5.90
N HIS A 29 -21.06 24.26 -6.88
CA HIS A 29 -19.72 24.81 -6.67
C HIS A 29 -19.83 26.30 -6.37
N HIS A 30 -19.12 26.76 -5.33
CA HIS A 30 -19.01 28.19 -5.05
C HIS A 30 -18.34 28.89 -6.22
N VAL A 31 -19.02 29.89 -6.78
CA VAL A 31 -18.49 30.74 -7.84
C VAL A 31 -17.84 31.94 -7.17
N TRP A 32 -16.53 32.09 -7.38
CA TRP A 32 -15.76 33.17 -6.79
C TRP A 32 -16.10 34.51 -7.46
N SER A 33 -16.47 35.50 -6.67
CA SER A 33 -16.60 36.88 -7.15
C SER A 33 -15.24 37.58 -7.15
N GLU A 34 -15.10 38.63 -7.98
CA GLU A 34 -13.86 39.42 -8.03
C GLU A 34 -13.51 40.05 -6.67
N ALA A 35 -14.52 40.44 -5.89
CA ALA A 35 -14.34 40.97 -4.55
C ALA A 35 -13.77 39.91 -3.58
N GLU A 36 -14.29 38.69 -3.62
CA GLU A 36 -13.79 37.57 -2.79
C GLU A 36 -12.35 37.20 -3.17
N GLU A 37 -12.03 37.21 -4.47
CA GLU A 37 -10.67 36.95 -4.94
C GLU A 37 -9.68 38.02 -4.50
N ARG A 38 -10.05 39.31 -4.59
CA ARG A 38 -9.23 40.42 -4.09
C ARG A 38 -8.99 40.32 -2.59
N THR A 39 -10.03 40.01 -1.82
CA THR A 39 -9.94 39.77 -0.38
C THR A 39 -8.98 38.63 -0.08
N LEU A 40 -9.09 37.52 -0.83
CA LEU A 40 -8.21 36.37 -0.65
C LEU A 40 -6.75 36.71 -0.99
N ILE A 41 -6.49 37.40 -2.10
CA ILE A 41 -5.13 37.80 -2.51
C ILE A 41 -4.49 38.70 -1.45
N ALA A 42 -5.24 39.67 -0.93
CA ALA A 42 -4.73 40.63 0.04
C ALA A 42 -4.45 40.02 1.42
N ARG A 43 -5.29 39.09 1.89
CA ARG A 43 -5.28 38.65 3.29
C ARG A 43 -4.77 37.24 3.50
N TYR A 44 -4.80 36.39 2.47
CA TYR A 44 -4.35 35.00 2.60
C TYR A 44 -2.91 34.87 3.12
N PRO A 45 -1.92 35.69 2.71
CA PRO A 45 -0.56 35.53 3.17
C PRO A 45 -0.39 35.66 4.69
N ASP A 46 -1.14 36.56 5.34
CA ASP A 46 -0.89 37.01 6.71
C ASP A 46 -1.97 36.62 7.74
N GLU A 47 -3.08 36.02 7.30
CA GLU A 47 -4.18 35.64 8.19
C GLU A 47 -4.41 34.12 8.28
N PRO A 48 -4.94 33.61 9.41
CA PRO A 48 -5.37 32.22 9.51
C PRO A 48 -6.52 31.92 8.53
N THR A 49 -6.35 30.85 7.74
CA THR A 49 -7.31 30.50 6.68
C THR A 49 -8.72 30.23 7.22
N HIS A 50 -8.87 29.76 8.46
CA HIS A 50 -10.18 29.51 9.05
C HIS A 50 -10.97 30.79 9.33
N VAL A 51 -10.30 31.91 9.61
CA VAL A 51 -10.94 33.22 9.80
C VAL A 51 -11.48 33.72 8.46
N LEU A 52 -10.65 33.67 7.41
CA LEU A 52 -11.06 34.02 6.04
C LEU A 52 -12.22 33.13 5.56
N ALA A 53 -12.18 31.84 5.87
CA ALA A 53 -13.25 30.91 5.51
C ALA A 53 -14.57 31.26 6.20
N ALA A 54 -14.54 31.56 7.51
CA ALA A 54 -15.72 31.96 8.27
C ALA A 54 -16.34 33.27 7.75
N GLU A 55 -15.51 34.26 7.42
CA GLU A 55 -15.97 35.55 6.89
C GLU A 55 -16.59 35.43 5.49
N LEU A 56 -16.00 34.60 4.62
CA LEU A 56 -16.52 34.34 3.28
C LEU A 56 -17.71 33.36 3.27
N GLY A 57 -18.07 32.77 4.42
CA GLY A 57 -19.09 31.72 4.50
C GLY A 57 -18.71 30.44 3.75
N LEU A 58 -17.42 30.18 3.59
CA LEU A 58 -16.86 29.04 2.85
C LEU A 58 -16.22 28.02 3.80
N SER A 59 -16.06 26.79 3.31
CA SER A 59 -15.21 25.83 4.00
C SER A 59 -13.73 26.21 3.83
N VAL A 60 -12.92 25.89 4.84
CA VAL A 60 -11.46 26.12 4.82
C VAL A 60 -10.81 25.46 3.59
N TYR A 61 -11.32 24.30 3.16
CA TYR A 61 -10.84 23.58 1.98
C TYR A 61 -11.09 24.33 0.67
N GLN A 62 -12.25 24.98 0.51
CA GLN A 62 -12.54 25.79 -0.68
C GLN A 62 -11.56 26.97 -0.80
N VAL A 63 -11.22 27.60 0.32
CA VAL A 63 -10.24 28.68 0.39
C VAL A 63 -8.84 28.17 0.01
N TYR A 64 -8.41 27.02 0.55
CA TYR A 64 -7.14 26.39 0.16
C TYR A 64 -7.08 26.05 -1.33
N ALA A 65 -8.16 25.47 -1.88
CA ALA A 65 -8.22 25.11 -3.29
C ALA A 65 -8.13 26.35 -4.19
N LYS A 66 -8.78 27.46 -3.83
CA LYS A 66 -8.68 28.72 -4.58
C LYS A 66 -7.30 29.36 -4.46
N ALA A 67 -6.74 29.44 -3.25
CA ALA A 67 -5.40 29.98 -3.03
C ALA A 67 -4.35 29.23 -3.85
N LYS A 68 -4.44 27.89 -3.91
CA LYS A 68 -3.57 27.05 -4.75
C LYS A 68 -3.70 27.39 -6.24
N ARG A 69 -4.92 27.58 -6.77
CA ARG A 69 -5.15 27.96 -8.18
C ARG A 69 -4.62 29.36 -8.50
N LEU A 70 -4.67 30.28 -7.54
CA LEU A 70 -4.13 31.63 -7.66
C LEU A 70 -2.61 31.71 -7.37
N GLY A 71 -1.96 30.60 -7.00
CA GLY A 71 -0.54 30.58 -6.65
C GLY A 71 -0.18 31.29 -5.34
N LEU A 72 -1.15 31.51 -4.46
CA LEU A 72 -0.95 32.21 -3.19
C LEU A 72 -0.30 31.31 -2.15
N SER A 73 0.63 31.88 -1.39
CA SER A 73 1.34 31.21 -0.28
C SER A 73 1.26 32.06 0.99
N LYS A 74 1.41 31.43 2.15
CA LYS A 74 1.56 32.15 3.42
C LYS A 74 2.88 32.92 3.46
N SER A 75 2.86 34.11 4.05
CA SER A 75 4.06 34.93 4.24
C SER A 75 5.03 34.27 5.22
N THR A 76 6.31 34.65 5.17
CA THR A 76 7.30 34.09 6.09
C THR A 76 7.05 34.53 7.54
N GLU A 77 6.51 35.72 7.71
CA GLU A 77 6.10 36.37 8.94
C GLU A 77 4.96 35.58 9.58
N PHE A 78 3.90 35.28 8.81
CA PHE A 78 2.79 34.45 9.29
C PHE A 78 3.27 33.07 9.72
N LEU A 79 4.14 32.43 8.93
CA LEU A 79 4.68 31.10 9.24
C LEU A 79 5.62 31.07 10.45
N ARG A 80 6.16 32.22 10.88
CA ARG A 80 6.91 32.36 12.13
C ARG A 80 6.00 32.68 13.33
N SER A 81 4.78 33.13 13.07
CA SER A 81 3.81 33.45 14.13
C SER A 81 3.22 32.19 14.78
N SER A 82 2.70 32.34 15.99
CA SER A 82 1.94 31.28 16.69
C SER A 82 0.60 30.96 16.01
N LEU A 83 0.10 31.84 15.15
CA LEU A 83 -1.21 31.71 14.49
C LEU A 83 -1.21 30.69 13.34
N CYS A 84 -0.05 30.32 12.80
CA CYS A 84 0.03 29.39 11.68
C CYS A 84 -0.22 27.91 12.07
N GLY A 85 -0.32 27.60 13.36
CA GLY A 85 -0.56 26.24 13.87
C GLY A 85 0.63 25.29 13.69
N ARG A 86 1.81 25.79 13.30
CA ARG A 86 3.04 24.99 13.29
C ARG A 86 3.41 24.61 14.72
N LEU A 87 3.88 23.38 14.89
CA LEU A 87 4.35 22.88 16.19
C LEU A 87 5.62 23.64 16.58
N ASP A 88 5.54 24.42 17.65
CA ASP A 88 6.62 25.20 18.26
C ASP A 88 7.27 24.46 19.44
N GLY A 89 6.91 23.19 19.65
CA GLY A 89 7.31 22.40 20.79
C GLY A 89 6.44 22.59 22.04
N LYS A 90 5.66 23.67 22.13
CA LYS A 90 4.70 23.94 23.22
C LYS A 90 3.30 23.47 22.88
N LEU A 91 2.84 23.70 21.65
CA LEU A 91 1.51 23.31 21.20
C LEU A 91 1.34 21.78 21.29
N GLY A 92 0.31 21.36 22.02
CA GLY A 92 -0.01 19.96 22.25
C GLY A 92 0.99 19.20 23.12
N ALA A 93 1.89 19.88 23.85
CA ALA A 93 2.83 19.23 24.76
C ALA A 93 2.13 18.39 25.85
N GLU A 94 0.97 18.84 26.34
CA GLU A 94 0.14 18.13 27.34
C GLU A 94 -0.40 16.79 26.82
N PHE A 95 -0.63 16.65 25.51
CA PHE A 95 -1.12 15.42 24.90
C PHE A 95 0.00 14.46 24.48
N ARG A 96 1.27 14.84 24.67
CA ARG A 96 2.42 13.97 24.36
C ARG A 96 2.68 13.02 25.51
N PHE A 97 3.12 11.81 25.20
CA PHE A 97 3.61 10.91 26.22
C PHE A 97 4.90 11.48 26.84
N PRO A 98 4.95 11.68 28.17
CA PRO A 98 6.15 12.18 28.81
C PRO A 98 7.31 11.19 28.68
N LYS A 99 8.55 11.68 28.73
CA LYS A 99 9.73 10.81 28.72
C LYS A 99 9.65 9.85 29.91
N GLY A 100 9.73 8.55 29.63
CA GLY A 100 9.59 7.50 30.66
C GLY A 100 8.15 7.03 30.89
N PHE A 101 7.17 7.53 30.13
CA PHE A 101 5.81 7.02 30.17
C PHE A 101 5.79 5.51 29.89
N VAL A 102 5.24 4.75 30.83
CA VAL A 102 4.99 3.32 30.69
C VAL A 102 3.50 3.17 30.35
N PRO A 103 3.16 2.70 29.14
CA PRO A 103 1.78 2.37 28.80
C PRO A 103 1.20 1.36 29.79
N TRP A 104 -0.08 1.50 30.12
CA TRP A 104 -0.78 0.61 31.07
C TRP A 104 -0.75 -0.88 30.67
N ASN A 105 -0.51 -1.16 29.39
CA ASN A 105 -0.43 -2.51 28.84
C ASN A 105 1.01 -3.03 28.66
N LYS A 106 2.04 -2.29 29.10
CA LYS A 106 3.43 -2.73 28.97
C LYS A 106 3.64 -4.02 29.77
N GLY A 107 4.03 -5.09 29.09
CA GLY A 107 4.26 -6.40 29.69
C GLY A 107 3.02 -7.30 29.77
N LEU A 108 1.82 -6.79 29.46
CA LEU A 108 0.63 -7.63 29.33
C LEU A 108 0.67 -8.39 28.00
N LYS A 109 0.58 -9.72 28.06
CA LYS A 109 0.44 -10.57 26.88
C LYS A 109 -1.04 -10.65 26.49
N GLY A 110 -1.43 -9.82 25.53
CA GLY A 110 -2.80 -9.73 25.04
C GLY A 110 -3.69 -8.86 25.95
N LEU A 111 -4.80 -8.39 25.38
CA LEU A 111 -5.88 -7.76 26.13
C LEU A 111 -6.88 -8.85 26.53
N PRO A 112 -7.55 -8.73 27.70
CA PRO A 112 -8.63 -9.64 28.04
C PRO A 112 -9.71 -9.55 26.96
N SER A 113 -10.14 -10.70 26.45
CA SER A 113 -11.15 -10.78 25.40
C SER A 113 -12.47 -10.22 25.91
N SER A 114 -12.84 -9.00 25.49
CA SER A 114 -14.10 -8.36 25.89
C SER A 114 -15.18 -8.47 24.81
N GLY A 115 -16.41 -8.80 25.20
CA GLY A 115 -17.57 -8.85 24.29
C GLY A 115 -17.37 -9.84 23.13
N ARG A 116 -17.74 -9.42 21.91
CA ARG A 116 -17.67 -10.25 20.69
C ARG A 116 -16.23 -10.62 20.27
N MET A 117 -15.20 -10.00 20.85
CA MET A 117 -13.79 -10.35 20.59
C MET A 117 -13.50 -11.82 20.85
N THR A 118 -14.17 -12.41 21.85
CA THR A 118 -14.07 -13.85 22.16
C THR A 118 -14.46 -14.75 20.99
N GLN A 119 -15.36 -14.30 20.11
CA GLN A 119 -15.88 -15.07 18.97
C GLN A 119 -14.97 -14.97 17.75
N THR A 120 -14.28 -13.83 17.57
CA THR A 120 -13.48 -13.53 16.37
C THR A 120 -11.99 -13.72 16.56
N GLN A 121 -11.50 -13.86 17.79
CA GLN A 121 -10.08 -14.07 18.06
C GLN A 121 -9.58 -15.42 17.51
N PHE A 122 -8.38 -15.40 16.94
CA PHE A 122 -7.71 -16.63 16.55
C PHE A 122 -7.43 -17.49 17.79
N LYS A 123 -7.90 -18.73 17.74
CA LYS A 123 -7.60 -19.72 18.79
C LYS A 123 -6.12 -20.07 18.76
N ALA A 124 -5.56 -20.41 19.91
CA ALA A 124 -4.20 -20.94 19.98
C ALA A 124 -4.07 -22.17 19.06
N GLY A 125 -2.99 -22.21 18.26
CA GLY A 125 -2.78 -23.29 17.29
C GLY A 125 -3.61 -23.18 15.99
N ASN A 126 -4.32 -22.07 15.76
CA ASN A 126 -5.02 -21.86 14.51
C ASN A 126 -4.02 -21.83 13.34
N LYS A 127 -4.24 -22.71 12.36
CA LYS A 127 -3.45 -22.80 11.14
C LYS A 127 -4.18 -22.07 10.01
N PRO A 128 -3.48 -21.33 9.14
CA PRO A 128 -4.12 -20.68 8.01
C PRO A 128 -4.73 -21.74 7.07
N GLY A 129 -5.77 -21.38 6.31
CA GLY A 129 -6.49 -22.33 5.45
C GLY A 129 -5.63 -22.97 4.35
N ASN A 130 -4.49 -22.38 4.02
CA ASN A 130 -3.50 -22.90 3.08
C ASN A 130 -2.38 -23.73 3.75
N TRP A 131 -2.51 -24.05 5.03
CA TRP A 131 -1.54 -24.88 5.74
C TRP A 131 -1.57 -26.31 5.20
N LEU A 132 -0.38 -26.89 5.03
CA LEU A 132 -0.19 -28.26 4.58
C LEU A 132 0.68 -29.03 5.59
N PRO A 133 0.47 -30.34 5.79
CA PRO A 133 1.32 -31.15 6.67
C PRO A 133 2.75 -31.29 6.14
N VAL A 134 3.68 -31.65 7.04
CA VAL A 134 5.06 -31.99 6.66
C VAL A 134 5.03 -33.16 5.67
N GLY A 135 5.81 -33.07 4.60
CA GLY A 135 5.82 -34.02 3.49
C GLY A 135 4.99 -33.60 2.29
N SER A 136 4.07 -32.64 2.42
CA SER A 136 3.29 -32.13 1.28
C SER A 136 4.16 -31.48 0.21
N LEU A 137 3.72 -31.58 -1.04
CA LEU A 137 4.32 -30.94 -2.19
C LEU A 137 3.51 -29.69 -2.58
N ARG A 138 4.21 -28.64 -3.04
CA ARG A 138 3.60 -27.49 -3.69
C ARG A 138 4.45 -27.01 -4.86
N THR A 139 3.80 -26.43 -5.86
CA THR A 139 4.49 -25.75 -6.96
C THR A 139 4.46 -24.24 -6.71
N THR A 140 5.63 -23.60 -6.72
CA THR A 140 5.74 -22.14 -6.60
C THR A 140 5.26 -21.45 -7.88
N PRO A 141 4.87 -20.17 -7.85
CA PRO A 141 4.62 -19.38 -9.07
C PRO A 141 5.80 -19.40 -10.05
N ASP A 142 7.04 -19.51 -9.54
CA ASP A 142 8.25 -19.64 -10.35
C ASP A 142 8.42 -21.03 -11.01
N GLY A 143 7.52 -21.98 -10.78
CA GLY A 143 7.57 -23.33 -11.36
C GLY A 143 8.44 -24.36 -10.64
N TYR A 144 9.02 -24.05 -9.47
CA TYR A 144 9.74 -25.02 -8.66
C TYR A 144 8.79 -25.87 -7.81
N GLN A 145 9.02 -27.19 -7.78
CA GLN A 145 8.41 -28.06 -6.78
C GLN A 145 9.15 -27.94 -5.44
N GLN A 146 8.40 -27.73 -4.37
CA GLN A 146 8.88 -27.69 -3.00
C GLN A 146 8.20 -28.76 -2.16
N LYS A 147 8.95 -29.37 -1.26
CA LYS A 147 8.45 -30.28 -0.23
C LYS A 147 8.53 -29.60 1.13
N LYS A 148 7.46 -29.73 1.92
CA LYS A 148 7.47 -29.25 3.30
C LYS A 148 8.32 -30.19 4.16
N ILE A 149 9.39 -29.68 4.75
CA ILE A 149 10.34 -30.45 5.58
C ILE A 149 10.17 -30.19 7.08
N THR A 150 9.71 -29.00 7.46
CA THR A 150 9.47 -28.62 8.86
C THR A 150 8.16 -27.84 9.01
N ASP A 151 7.67 -27.67 10.24
CA ASP A 151 6.45 -26.91 10.56
C ASP A 151 6.75 -25.86 11.64
N THR A 152 7.71 -24.97 11.34
CA THR A 152 8.12 -23.85 12.22
C THR A 152 7.17 -22.65 12.12
N GLY A 153 6.34 -22.60 11.07
CA GLY A 153 5.48 -21.46 10.75
C GLY A 153 6.17 -20.41 9.89
N TYR A 154 7.44 -20.61 9.50
CA TYR A 154 8.20 -19.74 8.61
C TYR A 154 8.45 -20.44 7.27
N PRO A 155 7.67 -20.11 6.21
CA PRO A 155 7.72 -20.83 4.94
C PRO A 155 9.10 -20.99 4.29
N PRO A 156 10.05 -20.03 4.36
CA PRO A 156 11.37 -20.18 3.76
C PRO A 156 12.24 -21.27 4.40
N VAL A 157 11.99 -21.64 5.66
CA VAL A 157 12.66 -22.77 6.34
C VAL A 157 11.83 -24.04 6.18
N ASP A 158 10.51 -23.92 6.25
CA ASP A 158 9.59 -25.06 6.18
C ASP A 158 9.54 -25.74 4.81
N TRP A 159 9.78 -24.99 3.73
CA TRP A 159 9.68 -25.50 2.37
C TRP A 159 11.03 -25.51 1.69
N LYS A 160 11.47 -26.70 1.28
CA LYS A 160 12.72 -26.89 0.54
C LYS A 160 12.43 -27.38 -0.86
N ALA A 161 13.18 -26.89 -1.85
CA ALA A 161 12.97 -27.28 -3.23
C ALA A 161 13.37 -28.76 -3.45
N VAL A 162 12.53 -29.51 -4.16
CA VAL A 162 12.70 -30.97 -4.32
C VAL A 162 14.01 -31.31 -5.02
N HIS A 163 14.41 -30.53 -6.02
CA HIS A 163 15.70 -30.71 -6.71
C HIS A 163 16.91 -30.52 -5.79
N VAL A 164 16.83 -29.65 -4.78
CA VAL A 164 17.90 -29.47 -3.78
C VAL A 164 17.93 -30.68 -2.84
N LEU A 165 16.76 -31.18 -2.43
CA LEU A 165 16.68 -32.39 -1.61
C LEU A 165 17.29 -33.60 -2.32
N LEU A 166 16.95 -33.80 -3.60
CA LEU A 166 17.51 -34.88 -4.43
C LEU A 166 19.03 -34.73 -4.57
N TRP A 167 19.53 -33.52 -4.77
CA TRP A 167 20.98 -33.28 -4.83
C TRP A 167 21.66 -33.65 -3.51
N GLU A 168 21.10 -33.21 -2.38
CA GLU A 168 21.66 -33.45 -1.05
C GLU A 168 21.67 -34.92 -0.64
N GLU A 169 20.66 -35.68 -1.06
CA GLU A 169 20.58 -37.12 -0.83
C GLU A 169 21.75 -37.88 -1.47
N HIS A 170 22.22 -37.44 -2.64
CA HIS A 170 23.29 -38.12 -3.40
C HIS A 170 24.69 -37.53 -3.20
N HIS A 171 24.82 -36.20 -3.07
CA HIS A 171 26.11 -35.50 -3.03
C HIS A 171 26.41 -34.84 -1.68
N GLY A 172 25.46 -34.84 -0.74
CA GLY A 172 25.58 -34.14 0.53
C GLY A 172 25.18 -32.66 0.46
N PRO A 173 25.38 -31.90 1.56
CA PRO A 173 24.85 -30.55 1.70
C PRO A 173 25.38 -29.60 0.62
N VAL A 174 24.51 -28.74 0.10
CA VAL A 174 24.89 -27.71 -0.87
C VAL A 174 25.87 -26.72 -0.20
N PRO A 175 27.09 -26.53 -0.74
CA PRO A 175 28.06 -25.61 -0.15
C PRO A 175 27.57 -24.16 -0.12
N LEU A 176 28.10 -23.38 0.82
CA LEU A 176 27.80 -21.95 0.92
C LEU A 176 28.14 -21.25 -0.41
N ASN A 177 27.26 -20.35 -0.86
CA ASN A 177 27.36 -19.59 -2.12
C ASN A 177 27.23 -20.40 -3.42
N MET A 178 26.89 -21.69 -3.34
CA MET A 178 26.50 -22.49 -4.50
C MET A 178 24.98 -22.63 -4.60
N CYS A 179 24.50 -23.03 -5.76
CA CYS A 179 23.10 -23.31 -6.04
C CYS A 179 22.96 -24.46 -7.02
N VAL A 180 21.95 -25.30 -6.80
CA VAL A 180 21.58 -26.39 -7.71
C VAL A 180 20.73 -25.80 -8.84
N CYS A 181 21.09 -26.10 -10.08
CA CYS A 181 20.39 -25.64 -11.28
C CYS A 181 20.02 -26.84 -12.17
N PHE A 182 19.01 -26.64 -13.02
CA PHE A 182 18.63 -27.59 -14.07
C PHE A 182 19.40 -27.28 -15.34
N LYS A 183 20.07 -28.29 -15.92
CA LYS A 183 20.87 -28.14 -17.15
C LYS A 183 19.99 -27.80 -18.36
N ASP A 184 18.81 -28.40 -18.45
CA ASP A 184 17.84 -28.18 -19.52
C ASP A 184 16.94 -26.95 -19.34
N GLY A 185 16.98 -26.31 -18.16
CA GLY A 185 16.10 -25.20 -17.79
C GLY A 185 14.66 -25.61 -17.47
N ASN A 186 14.30 -26.90 -17.56
CA ASN A 186 12.97 -27.42 -17.25
C ASN A 186 12.86 -27.78 -15.77
N LYS A 187 12.19 -26.92 -15.00
CA LYS A 187 12.03 -27.05 -13.54
C LYS A 187 11.19 -28.26 -13.11
N ALA A 188 10.42 -28.85 -14.02
CA ALA A 188 9.64 -30.06 -13.76
C ALA A 188 10.45 -31.35 -13.95
N HIS A 189 11.56 -31.30 -14.69
CA HIS A 189 12.41 -32.47 -14.96
C HIS A 189 13.43 -32.67 -13.85
N ILE A 190 12.97 -33.23 -12.73
CA ILE A 190 13.80 -33.48 -11.54
C ILE A 190 14.47 -34.85 -11.65
N ALA A 191 15.68 -34.86 -12.20
CA ALA A 191 16.53 -36.04 -12.32
C ALA A 191 17.99 -35.68 -12.01
N LEU A 192 18.71 -36.57 -11.30
CA LEU A 192 20.07 -36.28 -10.83
C LEU A 192 21.03 -35.89 -11.97
N ASN A 193 20.89 -36.52 -13.13
CA ASN A 193 21.68 -36.22 -14.33
C ASN A 193 21.41 -34.82 -14.91
N ASN A 194 20.21 -34.28 -14.69
CA ASN A 194 19.78 -32.95 -15.11
C ASN A 194 20.16 -31.85 -14.10
N LEU A 195 20.67 -32.22 -12.91
CA LEU A 195 21.10 -31.26 -11.91
C LEU A 195 22.59 -30.96 -12.04
N GLU A 196 22.94 -29.71 -11.84
CA GLU A 196 24.33 -29.25 -11.71
C GLU A 196 24.46 -28.28 -10.54
N LEU A 197 25.64 -28.27 -9.92
CA LEU A 197 25.99 -27.35 -8.85
C LEU A 197 26.82 -26.21 -9.45
N LEU A 198 26.34 -24.98 -9.28
CA LEU A 198 26.99 -23.77 -9.79
C LEU A 198 27.22 -22.77 -8.68
N THR A 199 28.24 -21.93 -8.82
CA THR A 199 28.32 -20.72 -8.00
C THR A 199 27.21 -19.74 -8.40
N ARG A 200 26.73 -18.94 -7.44
CA ARG A 200 25.77 -17.87 -7.74
C ARG A 200 26.30 -16.88 -8.80
N ALA A 201 27.62 -16.66 -8.83
CA ALA A 201 28.26 -15.81 -9.82
C ALA A 201 28.20 -16.40 -11.24
N GLU A 202 28.47 -17.70 -11.41
CA GLU A 202 28.33 -18.37 -12.71
C GLU A 202 26.88 -18.39 -13.18
N ARG A 203 25.94 -18.69 -12.28
CA ARG A 203 24.51 -18.64 -12.60
C ARG A 203 24.09 -17.26 -13.09
N MET A 204 24.58 -16.19 -12.45
CA MET A 204 24.32 -14.82 -12.90
C MET A 204 24.91 -14.55 -14.29
N ARG A 205 26.16 -14.94 -14.53
CA ARG A 205 26.84 -14.80 -15.84
C ARG A 205 26.11 -15.54 -16.96
N ARG A 206 25.50 -16.70 -16.67
CA ARG A 206 24.70 -17.46 -17.66
C ARG A 206 23.38 -16.77 -18.01
N ASN A 207 22.75 -16.11 -17.03
CA ASN A 207 21.43 -15.50 -17.20
C ASN A 207 21.45 -14.01 -17.56
N THR A 208 22.61 -13.35 -17.52
CA THR A 208 22.69 -11.92 -17.80
C THR A 208 22.61 -11.60 -19.28
N ILE A 209 21.88 -10.53 -19.63
CA ILE A 209 21.84 -9.97 -20.99
C ILE A 209 23.21 -9.47 -21.45
N HIS A 210 24.13 -9.19 -20.52
CA HIS A 210 25.48 -8.73 -20.82
C HIS A 210 26.32 -9.73 -21.63
N ARG A 211 25.92 -11.00 -21.69
CA ARG A 211 26.60 -12.03 -22.48
C ARG A 211 26.39 -11.90 -24.00
N TYR A 212 25.41 -11.11 -24.43
CA TYR A 212 25.06 -10.98 -25.84
C TYR A 212 25.71 -9.74 -26.51
N PRO A 213 25.97 -9.77 -27.83
CA PRO A 213 26.35 -8.59 -28.61
C PRO A 213 25.34 -7.46 -28.50
N GLU A 214 25.76 -6.20 -28.69
CA GLU A 214 24.90 -5.03 -28.46
C GLU A 214 23.67 -4.99 -29.38
N GLU A 215 23.81 -5.47 -30.62
CA GLU A 215 22.70 -5.60 -31.58
C GLU A 215 21.57 -6.49 -31.02
N LEU A 216 21.93 -7.64 -30.44
CA LEU A 216 20.96 -8.53 -29.79
C LEU A 216 20.38 -7.90 -28.53
N LYS A 217 21.17 -7.16 -27.74
CA LYS A 217 20.63 -6.45 -26.58
C LYS A 217 19.57 -5.43 -26.99
N SER A 218 19.82 -4.68 -28.06
CA SER A 218 18.88 -3.70 -28.61
C SER A 218 17.57 -4.37 -29.05
N ALA A 219 17.67 -5.45 -29.83
CA ALA A 219 16.51 -6.22 -30.28
C ALA A 219 15.68 -6.79 -29.10
N ILE A 220 16.34 -7.41 -28.12
CA ILE A 220 15.69 -7.96 -26.93
C ILE A 220 14.93 -6.86 -26.15
N ARG A 221 15.56 -5.69 -25.96
CA ARG A 221 14.94 -4.54 -25.28
C ARG A 221 13.74 -4.01 -26.06
N ALA A 222 13.84 -3.92 -27.38
CA ALA A 222 12.74 -3.47 -28.24
C ALA A 222 11.54 -4.42 -28.16
N ILE A 223 11.78 -5.74 -28.25
CA ILE A 223 10.74 -6.77 -28.08
C ILE A 223 10.11 -6.67 -26.69
N GLY A 224 10.91 -6.53 -25.63
CA GLY A 224 10.40 -6.38 -24.26
C GLY A 224 9.51 -5.15 -24.09
N LYS A 225 9.88 -4.02 -24.71
CA LYS A 225 9.05 -2.80 -24.72
C LYS A 225 7.73 -3.04 -25.47
N LEU A 226 7.77 -3.70 -26.62
CA LEU A 226 6.57 -4.03 -27.39
C LEU A 226 5.60 -4.93 -26.62
N ILE A 227 6.10 -6.02 -26.02
CA ILE A 227 5.29 -6.94 -25.20
C ILE A 227 4.63 -6.19 -24.03
N ARG A 228 5.36 -5.29 -23.40
CA ARG A 228 4.82 -4.48 -22.30
C ARG A 228 3.68 -3.58 -22.78
N THR A 229 3.86 -2.87 -23.90
CA THR A 229 2.83 -2.02 -24.48
C THR A 229 1.59 -2.82 -24.88
N ILE A 230 1.75 -4.01 -25.46
CA ILE A 230 0.62 -4.90 -25.77
C ILE A 230 -0.18 -5.24 -24.51
N ARG A 231 0.50 -5.65 -23.43
CA ARG A 231 -0.17 -5.98 -22.15
C ARG A 231 -0.86 -4.77 -21.50
N GLU A 232 -0.29 -3.57 -21.66
CA GLU A 232 -0.90 -2.34 -21.14
C GLU A 232 -2.24 -2.07 -21.87
N VAL A 233 -2.26 -2.19 -23.21
CA VAL A 233 -3.48 -2.04 -24.02
C VAL A 233 -4.51 -3.14 -23.71
N GLU A 234 -4.09 -4.40 -23.61
CA GLU A 234 -5.00 -5.52 -23.27
C GLU A 234 -5.67 -5.33 -21.90
N ASN A 235 -4.98 -4.74 -20.93
CA ASN A 235 -5.56 -4.43 -19.62
C ASN A 235 -6.52 -3.23 -19.69
N GLU A 236 -6.20 -2.21 -20.48
CA GLU A 236 -7.07 -1.04 -20.71
C GLU A 236 -8.38 -1.40 -21.44
N GLU A 237 -8.37 -2.41 -22.31
CA GLU A 237 -9.58 -2.91 -23.00
C GLU A 237 -10.47 -3.81 -22.12
N GLN A 238 -9.96 -4.31 -20.99
CA GLN A 238 -10.69 -5.18 -20.06
C GLN A 238 -11.33 -4.42 -18.88
N ASP A 239 -10.90 -3.18 -18.62
CA ASP A 239 -11.47 -2.27 -17.60
C ASP A 239 -12.63 -1.42 -18.16
#